data_AF-A0A4Z1K7D2-F1
#
_entry.id   AF-A0A4Z1K7D2-F1
#
_cell.length_a   1.000
_cell.length_b   1.000
_cell.length_c   1.000
_cell.angle_alpha   90.00
_cell.angle_beta   90.00
_cell.angle_gamma   90.00
#
_symmetry.space_group_name_H-M   'P 1'
#
loop_
_entity.id
_entity.type
_entity.pdbx_description
1 polymer ?
#
loop_
_entity_poly.entity_id
_entity_poly.type
_entity_poly.pdbx_seq_one_letter_code
_entity_poly.pdbx_strand_id
1 'polypeptide(L)'
;MKSSSHTFDSNLETRFPSADGGGTRSESFWKAQCLFRGLKRTGIIYEMIDRLQKDGHKPMVPKLVALEMQMRDYYQTRYIAMREELEDEKRKAEVREEKKWNNELDDLEKARQNLEKFLRERFPIVLDSKREYTVFMTTDTSSVAEIRKAALSLGLIYESLEVSKFDEPPSQRDLCSLIHIAIGRTRSAVNNRLQMIHQIRGKAIKKAREAINNAREIISEAHHDVIRASDDKTWDVTGDWHISCLEMERRWSTPLTLKIYIKKSDDKCEMFGEFDFGGVSGLLRFEQQYPTTEMKSARLAHPNVKRGKITFKKAEKEKKDGNYNDMGFTRPSAKRLLCKSTPEIFLFPATEKPSLQNPTWNYRWRGEYKADSEPVPGQYLCSIMFGEPLGTTLIGTFGGDLYKTWKEDMVFTGVKVGVGGDSSIDIEKEWCDGQDIIYDSDIQD
;
A
#
# COMPACT_ATOMS: atom_id res chain seq x y z
N MET A 1 -41.38 -40.87 5.01
CA MET A 1 -40.54 -40.30 3.94
C MET A 1 -41.39 -40.21 2.67
N LYS A 2 -41.75 -39.00 2.22
CA LYS A 2 -42.40 -38.83 0.91
C LYS A 2 -41.35 -39.17 -0.15
N SER A 3 -41.58 -40.23 -0.93
CA SER A 3 -40.81 -40.51 -2.14
C SER A 3 -40.76 -39.23 -2.97
N SER A 4 -39.59 -38.62 -3.13
CA SER A 4 -39.38 -37.60 -4.14
C SER A 4 -39.60 -38.29 -5.47
N SER A 5 -40.82 -38.22 -6.01
CA SER A 5 -41.09 -38.73 -7.34
C SER A 5 -40.22 -37.91 -8.28
N HIS A 6 -39.13 -38.50 -8.78
CA HIS A 6 -38.25 -37.94 -9.82
C HIS A 6 -38.98 -37.97 -11.17
N THR A 7 -40.19 -37.42 -11.19
CA THR A 7 -41.07 -37.28 -12.35
C THR A 7 -40.69 -36.01 -13.09
N PHE A 8 -40.80 -36.03 -14.42
CA PHE A 8 -40.64 -34.83 -15.24
C PHE A 8 -41.62 -33.74 -14.79
N ASP A 9 -41.08 -32.56 -14.45
CA ASP A 9 -41.90 -31.38 -14.18
C ASP A 9 -42.27 -30.77 -15.53
N SER A 10 -43.54 -30.83 -15.90
CA SER A 10 -44.05 -30.25 -17.15
C SER A 10 -43.84 -28.73 -17.23
N ASN A 11 -43.49 -28.07 -16.12
CA ASN A 11 -43.13 -26.65 -16.06
C ASN A 11 -41.62 -26.39 -16.21
N LEU A 12 -40.83 -27.37 -16.67
CA LEU A 12 -39.38 -27.22 -16.87
C LEU A 12 -39.00 -26.05 -17.81
N GLU A 13 -39.86 -25.74 -18.79
CA GLU A 13 -39.67 -24.59 -19.69
C GLU A 13 -39.85 -23.24 -18.99
N THR A 14 -40.69 -23.16 -17.94
CA THR A 14 -40.98 -21.91 -17.24
C THR A 14 -40.11 -21.71 -15.99
N ARG A 15 -39.63 -22.77 -15.35
CA ARG A 15 -38.82 -22.68 -14.11
C ARG A 15 -37.33 -22.44 -14.35
N PHE A 16 -36.81 -22.78 -15.52
CA PHE A 16 -35.43 -22.54 -15.86
C PHE A 16 -35.39 -21.95 -17.27
N PRO A 17 -35.43 -20.62 -17.43
CA PRO A 17 -35.20 -19.97 -18.71
C PRO A 17 -33.75 -20.21 -19.17
N SER A 18 -33.50 -20.14 -20.48
CA SER A 18 -32.12 -20.12 -21.00
C SER A 18 -31.38 -18.90 -20.43
N ALA A 19 -30.08 -19.04 -20.18
CA ALA A 19 -29.24 -17.95 -19.64
C ALA A 19 -29.29 -16.68 -20.52
N ASP A 20 -29.63 -16.86 -21.80
CA ASP A 20 -29.68 -15.81 -22.82
C ASP A 20 -31.06 -15.13 -22.94
N GLY A 21 -31.97 -15.36 -21.99
CA GLY A 21 -33.24 -14.62 -21.88
C GLY A 21 -34.33 -14.93 -22.91
N GLY A 22 -34.08 -15.76 -23.93
CA GLY A 22 -35.10 -16.13 -24.92
C GLY A 22 -34.83 -17.36 -25.79
N GLY A 23 -33.70 -18.07 -25.60
CA GLY A 23 -33.31 -19.19 -26.45
C GLY A 23 -33.98 -20.52 -26.09
N THR A 24 -34.45 -21.26 -27.09
CA THR A 24 -34.82 -22.68 -26.95
C THR A 24 -33.62 -23.46 -26.38
N ARG A 25 -33.85 -24.33 -25.37
CA ARG A 25 -32.79 -25.17 -24.78
C ARG A 25 -32.07 -25.99 -25.87
N SER A 26 -30.76 -26.19 -25.71
CA SER A 26 -29.93 -26.88 -26.71
C SER A 26 -30.37 -28.33 -26.94
N GLU A 27 -30.09 -28.87 -28.13
CA GLU A 27 -30.41 -30.26 -28.48
C GLU A 27 -29.77 -31.26 -27.48
N SER A 28 -28.55 -30.98 -27.02
CA SER A 28 -27.84 -31.78 -26.02
C SER A 28 -28.59 -31.88 -24.69
N PHE A 29 -29.24 -30.79 -24.25
CA PHE A 29 -30.06 -30.79 -23.03
C PHE A 29 -31.22 -31.77 -23.15
N TRP A 30 -31.97 -31.71 -24.26
CA TRP A 30 -33.12 -32.60 -24.48
C TRP A 30 -32.70 -34.06 -24.65
N LYS A 31 -31.58 -34.31 -25.35
CA LYS A 31 -30.98 -35.65 -25.44
C LYS A 31 -30.62 -36.22 -24.05
N ALA A 32 -30.10 -35.40 -23.16
CA ALA A 32 -29.79 -35.80 -21.79
C ALA A 32 -31.06 -36.12 -20.97
N GLN A 33 -32.11 -35.30 -21.07
CA GLN A 33 -33.38 -35.55 -20.40
C GLN A 33 -34.04 -36.86 -20.85
N CYS A 34 -33.97 -37.17 -22.15
CA CYS A 34 -34.40 -38.45 -22.69
C CYS A 34 -33.53 -39.60 -22.16
N LEU A 35 -32.19 -39.45 -22.18
CA LEU A 35 -31.25 -40.45 -21.70
C LEU A 35 -31.51 -40.85 -20.23
N PHE A 36 -31.71 -39.85 -19.37
CA PHE A 36 -31.93 -40.06 -17.93
C PHE A 36 -33.19 -40.86 -17.60
N ARG A 37 -34.15 -40.90 -18.53
CA ARG A 37 -35.41 -41.64 -18.42
C ARG A 37 -35.45 -42.90 -19.30
N GLY A 38 -34.31 -43.26 -19.92
CA GLY A 38 -34.23 -44.41 -20.82
C GLY A 38 -35.00 -44.24 -22.13
N LEU A 39 -35.32 -43.01 -22.52
CA LEU A 39 -36.02 -42.69 -23.77
C LEU A 39 -35.03 -42.57 -24.94
N LYS A 40 -35.51 -42.77 -26.17
CA LYS A 40 -34.70 -42.60 -27.40
C LYS A 40 -34.17 -41.16 -27.50
N ARG A 41 -32.92 -40.99 -27.96
CA ARG A 41 -32.21 -39.69 -28.07
C ARG A 41 -32.15 -39.11 -29.49
N THR A 42 -32.70 -39.80 -30.47
CA THR A 42 -32.71 -39.39 -31.87
C THR A 42 -33.96 -38.55 -32.18
N GLY A 43 -33.90 -37.66 -33.17
CA GLY A 43 -35.04 -36.83 -33.60
C GLY A 43 -34.81 -35.33 -33.39
N ILE A 44 -35.71 -34.50 -33.93
CA ILE A 44 -35.68 -33.05 -33.73
C ILE A 44 -36.14 -32.70 -32.29
N ILE A 45 -35.82 -31.48 -31.82
CA ILE A 45 -36.12 -31.03 -30.45
C ILE A 45 -37.59 -31.26 -30.06
N TYR A 46 -38.54 -30.89 -30.92
CA TYR A 46 -39.98 -31.05 -30.66
C TYR A 46 -40.39 -32.52 -30.44
N GLU A 47 -39.80 -33.46 -31.18
CA GLU A 47 -40.08 -34.89 -30.99
C GLU A 47 -39.52 -35.41 -29.66
N MET A 48 -38.41 -34.84 -29.17
CA MET A 48 -37.86 -35.16 -27.85
C MET A 48 -38.73 -34.57 -26.73
N ILE A 49 -39.24 -33.34 -26.91
CA ILE A 49 -40.18 -32.70 -25.98
C ILE A 49 -41.48 -33.50 -25.90
N ASP A 50 -42.09 -33.87 -27.03
CA ASP A 50 -43.32 -34.67 -27.05
C ASP A 50 -43.15 -36.02 -26.33
N ARG A 51 -42.03 -36.71 -26.56
CA ARG A 51 -41.69 -37.93 -25.81
C ARG A 51 -41.55 -37.69 -24.32
N LEU A 52 -40.90 -36.59 -23.92
CA LEU A 52 -40.77 -36.24 -22.50
C LEU A 52 -42.11 -35.82 -21.89
N GLN A 53 -43.02 -35.21 -22.64
CA GLN A 53 -44.36 -34.90 -22.14
C GLN A 53 -45.20 -36.17 -21.98
N LYS A 54 -45.15 -37.07 -22.96
CA LYS A 54 -45.91 -38.32 -22.98
C LYS A 54 -45.39 -39.34 -21.97
N ASP A 55 -44.08 -39.54 -21.94
CA ASP A 55 -43.41 -40.60 -21.17
C ASP A 55 -42.56 -40.07 -20.01
N GLY A 56 -42.50 -38.75 -19.77
CA GLY A 56 -41.64 -38.17 -18.72
C GLY A 56 -42.09 -38.47 -17.30
N HIS A 57 -43.29 -39.01 -17.12
CA HIS A 57 -43.74 -39.58 -15.86
C HIS A 57 -42.99 -40.87 -15.49
N LYS A 58 -42.24 -41.48 -16.43
CA LYS A 58 -41.37 -42.61 -16.12
C LYS A 58 -40.28 -42.17 -15.15
N PRO A 59 -40.03 -42.95 -14.08
CA PRO A 59 -38.95 -42.65 -13.15
C PRO A 59 -37.61 -42.65 -13.88
N MET A 60 -36.66 -41.86 -13.38
CA MET A 60 -35.27 -41.93 -13.84
C MET A 60 -34.75 -43.37 -13.72
N VAL A 61 -33.81 -43.73 -14.61
CA VAL A 61 -33.20 -45.05 -14.59
C VAL A 61 -32.62 -45.33 -13.19
N PRO A 62 -32.92 -46.47 -12.53
CA PRO A 62 -32.54 -46.73 -11.14
C PRO A 62 -31.04 -46.54 -10.86
N LYS A 63 -30.17 -46.84 -11.83
CA LYS A 63 -28.72 -46.60 -11.73
C LYS A 63 -28.36 -45.13 -11.53
N LEU A 64 -29.08 -44.21 -12.17
CA LEU A 64 -28.87 -42.77 -12.03
C LEU A 64 -29.42 -42.23 -10.72
N VAL A 65 -30.55 -42.77 -10.25
CA VAL A 65 -31.10 -42.42 -8.92
C VAL A 65 -30.13 -42.87 -7.83
N ALA A 66 -29.58 -44.09 -7.92
CA ALA A 66 -28.57 -44.58 -6.98
C ALA A 66 -27.29 -43.72 -7.00
N LEU A 67 -26.84 -43.30 -8.18
CA LEU A 67 -25.69 -42.40 -8.32
C LEU A 67 -25.96 -41.01 -7.73
N GLU A 68 -27.15 -40.42 -7.97
CA GLU A 68 -27.54 -39.15 -7.38
C GLU A 68 -27.54 -39.22 -5.85
N MET A 69 -28.13 -40.29 -5.29
CA MET A 69 -28.12 -40.51 -3.84
C MET A 69 -26.69 -40.63 -3.31
N GLN A 70 -25.83 -41.42 -3.97
CA GLN A 70 -24.43 -41.56 -3.60
C GLN A 70 -23.68 -40.22 -3.65
N MET A 71 -23.90 -39.41 -4.69
CA MET A 71 -23.29 -38.08 -4.81
C MET A 71 -23.79 -37.12 -3.73
N ARG A 72 -25.08 -37.19 -3.39
CA ARG A 72 -25.67 -36.37 -2.32
C ARG A 72 -25.11 -36.74 -0.95
N ASP A 73 -25.03 -38.04 -0.65
CA ASP A 73 -24.47 -38.54 0.61
C ASP A 73 -22.98 -38.20 0.73
N TYR A 74 -22.22 -38.37 -0.37
CA TYR A 74 -20.82 -37.96 -0.43
C TYR A 74 -20.65 -36.46 -0.21
N TYR A 75 -21.45 -35.63 -0.88
CA TYR A 75 -21.43 -34.18 -0.70
C TYR A 75 -21.77 -33.78 0.74
N GLN A 76 -22.82 -34.35 1.31
CA GLN A 76 -23.25 -34.08 2.68
C GLN A 76 -22.16 -34.45 3.69
N THR A 77 -21.55 -35.62 3.52
CA THR A 77 -20.45 -36.08 4.38
C THR A 77 -19.26 -35.13 4.30
N ARG A 78 -18.85 -34.76 3.08
CA ARG A 78 -17.74 -33.82 2.87
C ARG A 78 -18.04 -32.43 3.43
N TYR A 79 -19.27 -31.95 3.30
CA TYR A 79 -19.70 -30.67 3.83
C TYR A 79 -19.63 -30.63 5.37
N ILE A 80 -20.09 -31.70 6.03
CA ILE A 80 -20.01 -31.82 7.50
C ILE A 80 -18.54 -31.86 7.94
N ALA A 81 -17.71 -32.69 7.33
CA ALA A 81 -16.29 -32.79 7.68
C ALA A 81 -15.55 -31.45 7.53
N MET A 82 -15.78 -30.75 6.40
CA MET A 82 -15.19 -29.42 6.16
C MET A 82 -15.64 -28.38 7.20
N ARG A 83 -16.90 -28.44 7.63
CA ARG A 83 -17.41 -27.56 8.68
C ARG A 83 -16.75 -27.84 10.03
N GLU A 84 -16.59 -29.11 10.39
CA GLU A 84 -15.94 -29.52 11.65
C GLU A 84 -14.45 -29.11 11.66
N GLU A 85 -13.74 -29.28 10.54
CA GLU A 85 -12.36 -28.81 10.37
C GLU A 85 -12.27 -27.28 10.58
N LEU A 86 -13.16 -26.51 9.97
CA LEU A 86 -13.20 -25.06 10.13
C LEU A 86 -13.48 -24.63 11.58
N GLU A 87 -14.38 -25.32 12.27
CA GLU A 87 -14.67 -25.08 13.68
C GLU A 87 -13.48 -25.46 14.58
N ASP A 88 -12.73 -26.51 14.26
CA ASP A 88 -11.49 -26.88 14.95
C ASP A 88 -10.37 -25.86 14.73
N GLU A 89 -10.20 -25.36 13.51
CA GLU A 89 -9.24 -24.30 13.20
C GLU A 89 -9.55 -23.00 13.94
N LYS A 90 -10.83 -22.61 14.02
CA LYS A 90 -11.27 -21.45 14.80
C LYS A 90 -10.92 -21.61 16.27
N ARG A 91 -11.21 -22.78 16.88
CA ARG A 91 -10.83 -23.07 18.27
C ARG A 91 -9.32 -23.01 18.48
N LYS A 92 -8.52 -23.56 17.55
CA LYS A 92 -7.05 -23.48 17.58
C LYS A 92 -6.55 -22.04 17.44
N ALA A 93 -7.20 -21.21 16.64
CA ALA A 93 -6.89 -19.78 16.51
C ALA A 93 -7.20 -19.03 17.81
N GLU A 94 -8.38 -19.25 18.41
CA GLU A 94 -8.77 -18.65 19.69
C GLU A 94 -7.79 -19.02 20.82
N VAL A 95 -7.37 -20.29 20.92
CA VAL A 95 -6.37 -20.72 21.91
C VAL A 95 -5.02 -20.05 21.68
N ARG A 96 -4.60 -19.87 20.42
CA ARG A 96 -3.35 -19.17 20.08
C ARG A 96 -3.42 -17.70 20.45
N GLU A 97 -4.52 -17.03 20.11
CA GLU A 97 -4.74 -15.63 20.48
C GLU A 97 -4.83 -15.46 22.00
N GLU A 98 -5.47 -16.37 22.72
CA GLU A 98 -5.52 -16.35 24.19
C GLU A 98 -4.13 -16.56 24.81
N LYS A 99 -3.31 -17.45 24.22
CA LYS A 99 -1.93 -17.66 24.66
C LYS A 99 -1.08 -16.42 24.41
N LYS A 100 -1.19 -15.81 23.24
CA LYS A 100 -0.50 -14.56 22.87
C LYS A 100 -0.91 -13.43 23.81
N TRP A 101 -2.22 -13.28 24.02
CA TRP A 101 -2.79 -12.32 24.96
C TRP A 101 -2.20 -12.49 26.36
N ASN A 102 -2.15 -13.70 26.91
CA ASN A 102 -1.70 -13.90 28.28
C ASN A 102 -0.18 -13.80 28.47
N ASN A 103 0.64 -14.14 27.47
CA ASN A 103 2.08 -14.32 27.65
C ASN A 103 2.96 -13.35 26.85
N GLU A 104 2.47 -12.81 25.73
CA GLU A 104 3.31 -12.05 24.80
C GLU A 104 3.00 -10.55 24.82
N LEU A 105 1.74 -10.17 25.05
CA LEU A 105 1.31 -8.77 24.98
C LEU A 105 1.51 -8.02 26.30
N ASP A 106 2.02 -6.80 26.20
CA ASP A 106 2.05 -5.86 27.32
C ASP A 106 0.68 -5.20 27.59
N ASP A 107 0.56 -4.46 28.69
CA ASP A 107 -0.68 -3.76 29.08
C ASP A 107 -1.17 -2.78 28.00
N LEU A 108 -0.26 -2.16 27.22
CA LEU A 108 -0.62 -1.20 26.17
C LEU A 108 -1.12 -1.92 24.91
N GLU A 109 -0.46 -2.99 24.50
CA GLU A 109 -0.83 -3.81 23.35
C GLU A 109 -2.18 -4.50 23.58
N LYS A 110 -2.42 -5.04 24.79
CA LYS A 110 -3.73 -5.57 25.19
C LYS A 110 -4.83 -4.53 25.07
N ALA A 111 -4.59 -3.33 25.59
CA ALA A 111 -5.55 -2.24 25.54
C ALA A 111 -5.87 -1.80 24.11
N ARG A 112 -4.90 -1.86 23.19
CA ARG A 112 -5.10 -1.57 21.75
C ARG A 112 -5.87 -2.66 21.02
N GLN A 113 -5.63 -3.94 21.34
CA GLN A 113 -6.30 -5.05 20.67
C GLN A 113 -7.75 -5.25 21.14
N ASN A 114 -7.98 -5.25 22.46
CA ASN A 114 -9.31 -5.44 23.03
C ASN A 114 -9.41 -4.74 24.39
N LEU A 115 -9.77 -3.46 24.35
CA LEU A 115 -9.86 -2.62 25.54
C LEU A 115 -10.81 -3.17 26.60
N GLU A 116 -11.96 -3.73 26.21
CA GLU A 116 -12.93 -4.28 27.15
C GLU A 116 -12.38 -5.50 27.88
N LYS A 117 -11.78 -6.45 27.16
CA LYS A 117 -11.15 -7.64 27.76
C LYS A 117 -10.03 -7.24 28.72
N PHE A 118 -9.19 -6.29 28.31
CA PHE A 118 -8.11 -5.77 29.14
C PHE A 118 -8.61 -5.11 30.43
N LEU A 119 -9.64 -4.26 30.35
CA LEU A 119 -10.23 -3.63 31.52
C LEU A 119 -10.86 -4.65 32.47
N ARG A 120 -11.52 -5.70 31.95
CA ARG A 120 -12.07 -6.81 32.75
C ARG A 120 -11.00 -7.58 33.50
N GLU A 121 -9.86 -7.87 32.87
CA GLU A 121 -8.72 -8.54 33.53
C GLU A 121 -8.10 -7.67 34.61
N ARG A 122 -7.99 -6.36 34.36
CA ARG A 122 -7.33 -5.45 35.30
C ARG A 122 -8.20 -5.08 36.49
N PHE A 123 -9.51 -5.02 36.25
CA PHE A 123 -10.54 -4.71 37.22
C PHE A 123 -11.56 -5.85 37.25
N PRO A 124 -11.20 -7.02 37.81
CA PRO A 124 -12.18 -8.07 38.02
C PRO A 124 -13.32 -7.49 38.85
N ILE A 125 -14.56 -7.85 38.50
CA ILE A 125 -15.81 -7.41 39.13
C ILE A 125 -15.88 -8.03 40.54
N VAL A 126 -15.01 -7.58 41.44
CA VAL A 126 -15.07 -7.95 42.84
C VAL A 126 -15.94 -6.90 43.52
N LEU A 127 -17.12 -7.36 43.92
CA LEU A 127 -18.28 -6.70 44.54
C LEU A 127 -18.02 -5.94 45.85
N ASP A 128 -16.80 -5.50 46.14
CA ASP A 128 -16.55 -4.61 47.29
C ASP A 128 -16.93 -3.18 46.91
N SER A 129 -18.20 -2.86 47.17
CA SER A 129 -18.96 -1.63 46.91
C SER A 129 -18.38 -0.32 47.47
N LYS A 130 -17.12 -0.30 47.90
CA LYS A 130 -16.48 0.85 48.56
C LYS A 130 -15.24 1.41 47.86
N ARG A 131 -14.75 0.80 46.76
CA ARG A 131 -13.58 1.34 46.04
C ARG A 131 -14.01 2.03 44.76
N GLU A 132 -13.76 3.33 44.69
CA GLU A 132 -13.85 4.12 43.46
C GLU A 132 -12.68 3.74 42.55
N TYR A 133 -12.96 2.97 41.49
CA TYR A 133 -11.97 2.68 40.46
C TYR A 133 -11.99 3.80 39.42
N THR A 134 -10.88 4.51 39.26
CA THR A 134 -10.75 5.60 38.28
C THR A 134 -9.84 5.20 37.13
N VAL A 135 -10.40 5.11 35.93
CA VAL A 135 -9.64 4.91 34.70
C VAL A 135 -9.41 6.27 34.05
N PHE A 136 -8.14 6.60 33.80
CA PHE A 136 -7.80 7.76 32.98
C PHE A 136 -7.21 7.30 31.66
N MET A 137 -7.59 7.97 30.60
CA MET A 137 -7.05 7.68 29.28
C MET A 137 -6.90 8.98 28.52
N THR A 138 -5.69 9.24 28.05
CA THR A 138 -5.36 10.40 27.24
C THR A 138 -5.20 9.92 25.81
N THR A 139 -6.23 10.12 24.99
CA THR A 139 -6.21 9.64 23.61
C THR A 139 -6.35 10.78 22.62
N ASP A 140 -5.87 10.51 21.40
CA ASP A 140 -6.47 11.06 20.20
C ASP A 140 -8.01 10.96 20.31
N THR A 141 -8.66 12.04 19.91
CA THR A 141 -10.10 12.27 19.99
C THR A 141 -10.96 11.11 19.45
N SER A 142 -10.42 10.31 18.53
CA SER A 142 -11.10 9.22 17.83
C SER A 142 -11.54 8.05 18.73
N SER A 143 -10.83 7.74 19.82
CA SER A 143 -11.11 6.55 20.66
C SER A 143 -11.81 6.84 22.00
N VAL A 144 -11.97 8.13 22.36
CA VAL A 144 -12.55 8.59 23.64
C VAL A 144 -13.90 7.93 23.95
N ALA A 145 -14.77 7.84 22.93
CA ALA A 145 -16.12 7.32 23.09
C ALA A 145 -16.14 5.82 23.42
N GLU A 146 -15.29 5.03 22.75
CA GLU A 146 -15.22 3.57 22.93
C GLU A 146 -14.68 3.21 24.31
N ILE A 147 -13.67 3.95 24.76
CA ILE A 147 -13.07 3.78 26.09
C ILE A 147 -14.08 4.12 27.17
N ARG A 148 -14.72 5.28 27.04
CA ARG A 148 -15.74 5.71 27.99
C ARG A 148 -16.84 4.65 28.07
N LYS A 149 -17.29 4.13 26.93
CA LYS A 149 -18.30 3.07 26.86
C LYS A 149 -17.83 1.79 27.59
N ALA A 150 -16.62 1.33 27.34
CA ALA A 150 -16.06 0.12 27.95
C ALA A 150 -15.79 0.28 29.45
N ALA A 151 -15.33 1.46 29.90
CA ALA A 151 -15.15 1.75 31.31
C ALA A 151 -16.49 1.80 32.05
N LEU A 152 -17.48 2.49 31.48
CA LEU A 152 -18.81 2.61 32.08
C LEU A 152 -19.57 1.27 32.12
N SER A 153 -19.41 0.40 31.11
CA SER A 153 -20.03 -0.93 31.11
C SER A 153 -19.49 -1.85 32.22
N LEU A 154 -18.31 -1.52 32.75
CA LEU A 154 -17.67 -2.20 33.89
C LEU A 154 -17.90 -1.48 35.22
N GLY A 155 -18.71 -0.42 35.24
CA GLY A 155 -18.94 0.39 36.44
C GLY A 155 -17.74 1.20 36.90
N LEU A 156 -16.76 1.44 36.03
CA LEU A 156 -15.56 2.23 36.32
C LEU A 156 -15.86 3.72 36.12
N ILE A 157 -15.25 4.56 36.94
CA ILE A 157 -15.29 6.02 36.75
C ILE A 157 -14.29 6.36 35.65
N TYR A 158 -14.79 6.96 34.58
CA TYR A 158 -13.97 7.45 33.48
C TYR A 158 -13.72 8.96 33.67
N GLU A 159 -12.45 9.36 33.73
CA GLU A 159 -12.05 10.77 33.74
C GLU A 159 -11.12 11.03 32.54
N SER A 160 -11.54 11.90 31.62
CA SER A 160 -10.71 12.38 30.52
C SER A 160 -9.88 13.56 31.00
N LEU A 161 -8.55 13.44 30.97
CA LEU A 161 -7.66 14.57 31.15
C LEU A 161 -7.25 15.11 29.78
N GLU A 162 -7.45 16.41 29.60
CA GLU A 162 -6.98 17.10 28.41
C GLU A 162 -5.45 17.21 28.50
N VAL A 163 -4.75 16.58 27.56
CA VAL A 163 -3.27 16.56 27.50
C VAL A 163 -2.69 17.96 27.38
N SER A 164 -3.48 18.94 26.92
CA SER A 164 -3.09 20.33 26.69
C SER A 164 -2.64 21.09 27.94
N LYS A 165 -2.92 20.58 29.15
CA LYS A 165 -2.66 21.31 30.41
C LYS A 165 -1.37 20.93 31.13
N PHE A 166 -0.63 19.93 30.67
CA PHE A 166 0.48 19.37 31.44
C PHE A 166 1.89 19.83 31.01
N ASP A 167 2.09 20.43 29.83
CA ASP A 167 3.39 21.02 29.42
C ASP A 167 3.22 22.05 28.29
N GLU A 168 4.22 22.94 28.14
CA GLU A 168 4.44 23.81 26.97
C GLU A 168 4.14 23.03 25.67
N PRO A 169 3.39 23.61 24.72
CA PRO A 169 2.83 22.86 23.61
C PRO A 169 3.96 22.13 22.89
N PRO A 170 3.97 20.78 22.90
CA PRO A 170 4.91 20.03 22.10
C PRO A 170 4.76 20.55 20.68
N SER A 171 5.88 20.86 20.01
CA SER A 171 5.82 21.22 18.59
C SER A 171 4.93 20.20 17.89
N GLN A 172 4.02 20.66 17.05
CA GLN A 172 2.92 19.87 16.45
C GLN A 172 3.35 18.51 15.85
N ARG A 173 4.66 18.34 15.61
CA ARG A 173 5.36 17.10 15.24
C ARG A 173 5.30 15.96 16.27
N ASP A 174 5.10 16.24 17.56
CA ASP A 174 5.17 15.24 18.65
C ASP A 174 3.79 14.76 19.16
N LEU A 175 2.68 15.28 18.61
CA LEU A 175 1.34 15.11 19.21
C LEU A 175 0.51 13.96 18.61
N CYS A 176 0.80 13.51 17.39
CA CYS A 176 -0.16 12.70 16.63
C CYS A 176 -0.11 11.18 16.81
N SER A 177 0.85 10.59 17.55
CA SER A 177 1.03 9.12 17.49
C SER A 177 0.99 8.36 18.82
N LEU A 178 0.83 9.02 19.97
CA LEU A 178 0.91 8.31 21.25
C LEU A 178 -0.34 8.54 22.10
N ILE A 179 -1.32 7.67 21.86
CA ILE A 179 -2.36 7.33 22.82
C ILE A 179 -1.68 6.82 24.08
N HIS A 180 -1.83 7.52 25.20
CA HIS A 180 -1.35 7.03 26.50
C HIS A 180 -2.54 6.58 27.34
N ILE A 181 -2.45 5.36 27.86
CA ILE A 181 -3.47 4.75 28.68
C ILE A 181 -2.88 4.59 30.08
N ALA A 182 -3.38 5.38 31.03
CA ALA A 182 -2.90 5.34 32.41
C ALA A 182 -4.01 4.82 33.31
N ILE A 183 -3.95 3.53 33.60
CA ILE A 183 -4.97 2.86 34.39
C ILE A 183 -4.53 2.78 35.85
N GLY A 184 -5.43 2.97 36.81
CA GLY A 184 -5.12 2.81 38.22
C GLY A 184 -6.37 2.65 39.08
N ARG A 185 -6.17 2.30 40.35
CA ARG A 185 -7.27 2.14 41.32
C ARG A 185 -7.63 3.43 42.03
N THR A 186 -6.79 4.46 41.93
CA THR A 186 -7.01 5.77 42.54
C THR A 186 -6.48 6.85 41.59
N ARG A 187 -7.03 8.05 41.69
CA ARG A 187 -6.54 9.23 40.96
C ARG A 187 -5.04 9.49 41.16
N SER A 188 -4.55 9.33 42.39
CA SER A 188 -3.12 9.49 42.69
C SER A 188 -2.24 8.45 41.99
N ALA A 189 -2.65 7.17 41.97
CA ALA A 189 -1.89 6.12 41.29
C ALA A 189 -1.81 6.37 39.77
N VAL A 190 -2.88 6.93 39.21
CA VAL A 190 -2.94 7.27 37.78
C VAL A 190 -2.06 8.47 37.46
N ASN A 191 -2.15 9.53 38.27
CA ASN A 191 -1.29 10.71 38.11
C ASN A 191 0.20 10.34 38.21
N ASN A 192 0.57 9.46 39.16
CA ASN A 192 1.95 8.97 39.28
C ASN A 192 2.40 8.18 38.03
N ARG A 193 1.52 7.34 37.47
CA ARG A 193 1.80 6.62 36.21
C ARG A 193 1.95 7.57 35.03
N LEU A 194 1.08 8.57 34.91
CA LEU A 194 1.19 9.61 33.88
C LEU A 194 2.53 10.34 34.02
N GLN A 195 2.91 10.77 35.22
CA GLN A 195 4.19 11.44 35.45
C GLN A 195 5.39 10.57 35.04
N MET A 196 5.35 9.27 35.35
CA MET A 196 6.38 8.33 34.92
C MET A 196 6.45 8.20 33.40
N ILE A 197 5.30 8.07 32.73
CA ILE A 197 5.20 8.06 31.26
C ILE A 197 5.82 9.34 30.68
N HIS A 198 5.47 10.51 31.23
CA HIS A 198 6.03 11.79 30.81
C HIS A 198 7.55 11.85 30.98
N GLN A 199 8.09 11.39 32.11
CA GLN A 199 9.54 11.34 32.35
C GLN A 199 10.26 10.42 31.36
N ILE A 200 9.72 9.22 31.12
CA ILE A 200 10.27 8.27 30.14
C ILE A 200 10.25 8.90 28.75
N ARG A 201 9.13 9.53 28.36
CA ARG A 201 8.98 10.22 27.09
C ARG A 201 9.95 11.39 26.95
N GLY A 202 10.07 12.24 27.97
CA GLY A 202 11.01 13.37 27.97
C GLY A 202 12.45 12.90 27.77
N LYS A 203 12.85 11.80 28.42
CA LYS A 203 14.15 11.16 28.21
C LYS A 203 14.30 10.62 26.79
N ALA A 204 13.27 9.95 26.25
CA ALA A 204 13.31 9.41 24.89
C ALA A 204 13.39 10.51 23.83
N ILE A 205 12.60 11.59 23.96
CA ILE A 205 12.64 12.76 23.08
C ILE A 205 14.01 13.43 23.15
N LYS A 206 14.56 13.62 24.35
CA LYS A 206 15.90 14.18 24.52
C LYS A 206 16.95 13.33 23.82
N LYS A 207 16.94 12.01 24.03
CA LYS A 207 17.84 11.06 23.37
C LYS A 207 17.69 11.07 21.84
N ALA A 208 16.47 11.18 21.33
CA ALA A 208 16.20 11.28 19.89
C ALA A 208 16.74 12.60 19.31
N ARG A 209 16.53 13.73 20.00
CA ARG A 209 17.09 15.03 19.61
C ARG A 209 18.62 15.03 19.62
N GLU A 210 19.22 14.43 20.65
CA GLU A 210 20.68 14.24 20.72
C GLU A 210 21.17 13.38 19.56
N ALA A 211 20.51 12.26 19.25
CA ALA A 211 20.87 11.41 18.11
C ALA A 211 20.75 12.16 16.76
N ILE A 212 19.71 12.96 16.56
CA ILE A 212 19.53 13.81 15.37
C ILE A 212 20.64 14.85 15.27
N ASN A 213 20.99 15.51 16.37
CA ASN A 213 22.07 16.50 16.39
C ASN A 213 23.43 15.84 16.10
N ASN A 214 23.73 14.70 16.73
CA ASN A 214 24.95 13.94 16.47
C ASN A 214 25.02 13.50 15.00
N ALA A 215 23.92 13.04 14.41
CA ALA A 215 23.85 12.69 12.99
C ALA A 215 24.12 13.90 12.09
N ARG A 216 23.56 15.07 12.43
CA ARG A 216 23.82 16.34 11.70
C ARG A 216 25.28 16.76 11.81
N GLU A 217 25.92 16.59 12.97
CA GLU A 217 27.34 16.87 13.14
C GLU A 217 28.20 15.96 12.25
N ILE A 218 27.93 14.65 12.24
CA ILE A 218 28.61 13.68 11.37
C ILE A 218 28.43 14.03 9.89
N ILE A 219 27.19 14.36 9.48
CA ILE A 219 26.89 14.77 8.10
C ILE A 219 27.63 16.06 7.73
N SER A 220 27.67 17.03 8.65
CA SER A 220 28.39 18.27 8.44
C SER A 220 29.89 18.04 8.31
N GLU A 221 30.49 17.21 9.17
CA GLU A 221 31.90 16.85 9.10
C GLU A 221 32.24 16.16 7.77
N ALA A 222 31.46 15.16 7.37
CA ALA A 222 31.62 14.48 6.08
C ALA A 222 31.49 15.44 4.89
N HIS A 223 30.55 16.38 4.94
CA HIS A 223 30.42 17.42 3.92
C HIS A 223 31.65 18.32 3.83
N HIS A 224 32.21 18.74 4.97
CA HIS A 224 33.46 19.51 4.98
C HIS A 224 34.64 18.69 4.46
N ASP A 225 34.71 17.39 4.74
CA ASP A 225 35.73 16.49 4.17
C ASP A 225 35.66 16.43 2.65
N VAL A 226 34.45 16.31 2.09
CA VAL A 226 34.25 16.35 0.64
C VAL A 226 34.73 17.68 0.05
N ILE A 227 34.40 18.80 0.69
CA ILE A 227 34.85 20.13 0.23
C ILE A 227 36.38 20.23 0.30
N ARG A 228 37.00 19.73 1.37
CA ARG A 228 38.46 19.74 1.54
C ARG A 228 39.18 18.85 0.53
N ALA A 229 38.63 17.69 0.21
CA ALA A 229 39.21 16.74 -0.76
C ALA A 229 39.04 17.19 -2.22
N SER A 230 38.14 18.14 -2.47
CA SER A 230 37.90 18.69 -3.81
C SER A 230 38.99 19.71 -4.19
N ASP A 231 40.20 19.21 -4.49
CA ASP A 231 41.37 20.02 -4.86
C ASP A 231 41.17 20.79 -6.18
N ASP A 232 40.32 20.29 -7.08
CA ASP A 232 40.30 20.72 -8.49
C ASP A 232 39.40 21.93 -8.80
N LYS A 233 38.71 22.53 -7.82
CA LYS A 233 37.68 23.59 -8.04
C LYS A 233 36.66 23.22 -9.12
N THR A 234 36.50 21.93 -9.42
CA THR A 234 35.56 21.46 -10.42
C THR A 234 34.22 21.16 -9.76
N TRP A 235 33.14 21.43 -10.48
CA TRP A 235 31.79 21.06 -10.07
C TRP A 235 31.61 19.56 -10.30
N ASP A 236 32.02 18.75 -9.32
CA ASP A 236 31.76 17.31 -9.30
C ASP A 236 30.55 17.00 -8.41
N VAL A 237 29.44 16.66 -9.06
CA VAL A 237 28.19 16.29 -8.37
C VAL A 237 28.08 14.79 -8.07
N THR A 238 29.04 13.97 -8.53
CA THR A 238 29.00 12.51 -8.33
C THR A 238 29.37 12.12 -6.91
N GLY A 239 28.76 11.08 -6.36
CA GLY A 239 29.02 10.60 -5.01
C GLY A 239 27.77 10.43 -4.16
N ASP A 240 27.99 10.30 -2.87
CA ASP A 240 26.94 10.03 -1.88
C ASP A 240 26.38 11.34 -1.34
N TRP A 241 25.06 11.41 -1.25
CA TRP A 241 24.31 12.57 -0.80
C TRP A 241 23.38 12.20 0.34
N HIS A 242 23.44 13.01 1.40
CA HIS A 242 22.41 13.02 2.42
C HIS A 242 21.28 13.95 1.99
N ILE A 243 20.06 13.42 1.94
CA ILE A 243 18.86 14.19 1.56
C ILE A 243 18.05 14.52 2.80
N SER A 244 17.51 15.73 2.85
CA SER A 244 16.56 16.17 3.86
C SER A 244 15.27 16.61 3.19
N CYS A 245 14.16 15.99 3.59
CA CYS A 245 12.83 16.35 3.12
C CYS A 245 11.86 16.23 4.29
N LEU A 246 11.39 17.38 4.78
CA LEU A 246 10.57 17.45 5.99
C LEU A 246 9.33 16.53 5.93
N GLU A 247 8.68 16.47 4.77
CA GLU A 247 7.44 15.70 4.62
C GLU A 247 7.70 14.20 4.56
N MET A 248 8.85 13.79 4.02
CA MET A 248 9.28 12.39 3.98
C MET A 248 9.79 11.94 5.35
N GLU A 249 10.66 12.72 5.99
CA GLU A 249 11.20 12.43 7.34
C GLU A 249 10.10 12.35 8.41
N ARG A 250 8.98 13.07 8.22
CA ARG A 250 7.81 12.96 9.10
C ARG A 250 7.14 11.60 9.02
N ARG A 251 7.16 10.97 7.85
CA ARG A 251 6.46 9.71 7.58
C ARG A 251 7.39 8.50 7.78
N TRP A 252 8.66 8.66 7.45
CA TRP A 252 9.64 7.58 7.43
C TRP A 252 10.81 7.92 8.35
N SER A 253 11.17 6.99 9.22
CA SER A 253 12.29 7.14 10.16
C SER A 253 13.64 6.74 9.58
N THR A 254 13.71 6.46 8.28
CA THR A 254 14.92 6.06 7.59
C THR A 254 15.66 7.29 7.04
N PRO A 255 17.01 7.31 7.09
CA PRO A 255 17.78 8.32 6.39
C PRO A 255 17.42 8.36 4.91
N LEU A 256 17.29 9.56 4.34
CA LEU A 256 17.06 9.73 2.91
C LEU A 256 18.42 9.86 2.22
N THR A 257 18.66 9.05 1.20
CA THR A 257 19.95 9.01 0.51
C THR A 257 19.76 9.17 -0.99
N LEU A 258 20.75 9.79 -1.62
CA LEU A 258 20.87 9.87 -3.08
C LEU A 258 22.32 9.59 -3.43
N LYS A 259 22.57 8.82 -4.49
CA LYS A 259 23.91 8.56 -4.98
C LYS A 259 23.97 8.85 -6.46
N ILE A 260 24.73 9.88 -6.84
CA ILE A 260 24.79 10.37 -8.22
C ILE A 260 26.02 9.80 -8.91
N TYR A 261 25.84 9.38 -10.15
CA TYR A 261 26.88 8.78 -10.97
C TYR A 261 26.91 9.43 -12.35
N ILE A 262 28.08 9.43 -12.99
CA ILE A 262 28.24 9.79 -14.39
C ILE A 262 28.90 8.62 -15.12
N LYS A 263 28.20 8.05 -16.10
CA LYS A 263 28.72 7.02 -17.00
C LYS A 263 29.20 7.68 -18.28
N LYS A 264 30.48 7.48 -18.63
CA LYS A 264 31.06 7.98 -19.88
C LYS A 264 31.01 6.89 -20.97
N SER A 265 30.65 7.27 -22.18
CA SER A 265 30.65 6.41 -23.37
C SER A 265 31.11 7.24 -24.57
N ASP A 266 32.30 6.96 -25.08
CA ASP A 266 32.93 7.73 -26.16
C ASP A 266 32.92 9.24 -25.87
N ASP A 267 32.25 10.04 -26.70
CA ASP A 267 32.11 11.50 -26.57
C ASP A 267 30.85 11.93 -25.80
N LYS A 268 30.08 10.97 -25.29
CA LYS A 268 28.85 11.20 -24.55
C LYS A 268 28.99 10.78 -23.10
N CYS A 269 28.22 11.41 -22.23
CA CYS A 269 28.03 10.97 -20.87
C CYS A 269 26.54 10.84 -20.57
N GLU A 270 26.24 10.08 -19.53
CA GLU A 270 24.93 9.94 -18.95
C GLU A 270 25.05 10.14 -17.45
N MET A 271 24.12 10.90 -16.88
CA MET A 271 24.04 11.12 -15.43
C MET A 271 22.77 10.46 -14.90
N PHE A 272 22.91 9.77 -13.78
CA PHE A 272 21.80 9.09 -13.10
C PHE A 272 22.05 9.12 -11.59
N GLY A 273 20.99 8.86 -10.82
CA GLY A 273 21.05 8.82 -9.37
C GLY A 273 20.28 7.66 -8.78
N GLU A 274 20.86 6.92 -7.86
CA GLU A 274 20.14 5.92 -7.07
C GLU A 274 19.62 6.60 -5.80
N PHE A 275 18.33 6.50 -5.51
CA PHE A 275 17.74 7.16 -4.35
C PHE A 275 16.97 6.19 -3.46
N ASP A 276 17.02 6.47 -2.17
CA ASP A 276 16.17 5.86 -1.15
C ASP A 276 15.59 6.97 -0.29
N PHE A 277 14.32 7.29 -0.55
CA PHE A 277 13.57 8.32 0.16
C PHE A 277 12.63 7.70 1.21
N GLY A 278 13.05 6.57 1.78
CA GLY A 278 12.35 5.85 2.83
C GLY A 278 11.25 4.98 2.29
N GLY A 279 10.06 5.55 2.06
CA GLY A 279 8.92 4.79 1.54
C GLY A 279 9.02 4.44 0.06
N VAL A 280 9.87 5.15 -0.67
CA VAL A 280 10.09 5.00 -2.11
C VAL A 280 11.59 4.93 -2.37
N SER A 281 12.01 3.99 -3.21
CA SER A 281 13.37 3.88 -3.70
C SER A 281 13.38 3.67 -5.22
N GLY A 282 14.48 4.04 -5.87
CA GLY A 282 14.61 3.85 -7.31
C GLY A 282 15.75 4.61 -7.96
N LEU A 283 15.57 4.94 -9.23
CA LEU A 283 16.55 5.60 -10.08
C LEU A 283 16.04 6.94 -10.62
N LEU A 284 16.92 7.92 -10.61
CA LEU A 284 16.84 9.19 -11.31
C LEU A 284 17.65 9.08 -12.60
N ARG A 285 17.14 9.58 -13.72
CA ARG A 285 17.88 9.71 -14.98
C ARG A 285 17.75 11.14 -15.46
N PHE A 286 18.89 11.82 -15.60
CA PHE A 286 18.91 13.24 -15.90
C PHE A 286 18.74 13.47 -17.40
N GLU A 287 18.02 14.52 -17.77
CA GLU A 287 17.75 14.90 -19.17
C GLU A 287 18.66 16.04 -19.64
N GLN A 288 19.00 16.00 -20.93
CA GLN A 288 19.74 17.05 -21.64
C GLN A 288 19.11 18.42 -21.46
N GLN A 289 19.91 19.39 -21.02
CA GLN A 289 19.49 20.77 -21.04
C GLN A 289 19.51 21.24 -22.49
N TYR A 290 18.34 21.35 -23.09
CA TYR A 290 18.24 22.10 -24.33
C TYR A 290 18.63 23.55 -24.02
N PRO A 291 19.61 24.13 -24.76
CA PRO A 291 19.97 25.52 -24.57
C PRO A 291 18.68 26.32 -24.66
N THR A 292 18.32 26.96 -23.55
CA THR A 292 17.09 27.71 -23.48
C THR A 292 17.30 28.90 -24.41
N THR A 293 16.80 28.79 -25.66
CA THR A 293 16.76 29.92 -26.59
C THR A 293 16.20 31.08 -25.81
N GLU A 294 17.00 32.13 -25.55
CA GLU A 294 16.75 33.18 -24.56
C GLU A 294 15.27 33.60 -24.52
N MET A 295 14.45 32.88 -23.76
CA MET A 295 13.10 33.28 -23.44
C MET A 295 13.32 34.26 -22.31
N LYS A 296 13.32 35.55 -22.68
CA LYS A 296 13.32 36.72 -21.80
C LYS A 296 12.79 36.33 -20.42
N SER A 297 13.73 36.19 -19.48
CA SER A 297 13.55 35.82 -18.08
C SER A 297 12.12 36.05 -17.58
N ALA A 298 11.34 34.96 -17.54
CA ALA A 298 10.17 34.93 -16.68
C ALA A 298 10.72 34.95 -15.25
N ARG A 299 10.68 36.13 -14.64
CA ARG A 299 10.99 36.34 -13.22
C ARG A 299 10.43 35.17 -12.41
N LEU A 300 11.32 34.51 -11.66
CA LEU A 300 10.98 33.61 -10.56
C LEU A 300 9.73 34.15 -9.86
N ALA A 301 8.62 33.43 -10.03
CA ALA A 301 7.37 33.80 -9.42
C ALA A 301 7.53 33.75 -7.89
N HIS A 302 7.24 34.87 -7.24
CA HIS A 302 6.95 34.90 -5.80
C HIS A 302 5.98 33.76 -5.44
N PRO A 303 6.08 33.17 -4.23
CA PRO A 303 5.26 32.01 -3.79
C PRO A 303 3.74 32.27 -3.67
N ASN A 304 3.20 33.38 -4.16
CA ASN A 304 1.78 33.75 -4.04
C ASN A 304 1.00 33.76 -5.37
N VAL A 305 1.54 33.22 -6.46
CA VAL A 305 0.78 33.11 -7.72
C VAL A 305 -0.12 31.87 -7.68
N LYS A 306 -1.43 32.08 -7.53
CA LYS A 306 -2.46 31.05 -7.67
C LYS A 306 -2.36 30.43 -9.08
N ARG A 307 -1.83 29.20 -9.19
CA ARG A 307 -1.85 28.43 -10.45
C ARG A 307 -3.29 28.21 -10.90
N GLY A 308 -3.55 28.51 -12.17
CA GLY A 308 -4.83 28.25 -12.83
C GLY A 308 -5.16 26.75 -12.79
N LYS A 309 -6.39 26.45 -12.40
CA LYS A 309 -6.94 25.10 -12.29
C LYS A 309 -6.98 24.46 -13.69
N ILE A 310 -6.01 23.62 -14.01
CA ILE A 310 -6.07 22.77 -15.22
C ILE A 310 -7.10 21.68 -14.94
N THR A 311 -8.30 21.83 -15.49
CA THR A 311 -9.33 20.79 -15.44
C THR A 311 -9.12 19.82 -16.59
N PHE A 312 -8.67 18.61 -16.28
CA PHE A 312 -8.74 17.48 -17.20
C PHE A 312 -10.22 17.07 -17.35
N LYS A 313 -10.71 16.99 -18.60
CA LYS A 313 -12.03 16.46 -18.90
C LYS A 313 -12.06 14.99 -18.46
N LYS A 314 -12.83 14.74 -17.41
CA LYS A 314 -13.14 13.40 -16.92
C LYS A 314 -13.90 12.67 -18.02
N ALA A 315 -13.30 11.64 -18.63
CA ALA A 315 -14.01 10.72 -19.50
C ALA A 315 -15.14 10.08 -18.67
N GLU A 316 -16.37 10.18 -19.16
CA GLU A 316 -17.54 9.57 -18.54
C GLU A 316 -17.38 8.04 -18.62
N LYS A 317 -17.12 7.42 -17.46
CA LYS A 317 -17.22 5.97 -17.31
C LYS A 317 -18.70 5.59 -17.40
N GLU A 318 -19.12 5.05 -18.54
CA GLU A 318 -20.33 4.24 -18.64
C GLU A 318 -20.23 3.06 -17.67
N LYS A 319 -21.22 2.94 -16.78
CA LYS A 319 -21.34 1.79 -15.87
C LYS A 319 -21.84 0.59 -16.67
N LYS A 320 -20.93 -0.32 -17.03
CA LYS A 320 -21.29 -1.70 -17.40
C LYS A 320 -21.24 -2.57 -16.14
N ASP A 321 -22.42 -3.00 -15.68
CA ASP A 321 -22.55 -4.07 -14.69
C ASP A 321 -22.17 -5.40 -15.37
N GLY A 322 -20.91 -5.81 -15.17
CA GLY A 322 -20.34 -7.05 -15.69
C GLY A 322 -20.26 -8.12 -14.59
N ASN A 323 -21.14 -9.12 -14.71
CA ASN A 323 -21.14 -10.36 -13.94
C ASN A 323 -19.89 -11.19 -14.27
N TYR A 324 -19.00 -11.38 -13.30
CA TYR A 324 -17.79 -12.19 -13.44
C TYR A 324 -18.14 -13.68 -13.42
N ASN A 325 -18.00 -14.36 -14.56
CA ASN A 325 -17.76 -15.79 -14.60
C ASN A 325 -16.51 -16.09 -15.42
N ASP A 326 -15.50 -16.55 -14.70
CA ASP A 326 -14.60 -17.65 -15.05
C ASP A 326 -14.29 -17.84 -16.55
N MET A 327 -13.21 -17.19 -17.00
CA MET A 327 -12.55 -17.52 -18.27
C MET A 327 -11.08 -17.87 -17.99
N GLY A 328 -10.73 -19.13 -18.19
CA GLY A 328 -9.37 -19.63 -18.10
C GLY A 328 -8.47 -18.98 -19.15
N PHE A 329 -7.62 -18.05 -18.73
CA PHE A 329 -6.63 -17.43 -19.60
C PHE A 329 -5.40 -18.31 -19.73
N THR A 330 -5.23 -18.89 -20.92
CA THR A 330 -3.94 -19.42 -21.36
C THR A 330 -3.02 -18.23 -21.60
N ARG A 331 -2.02 -18.03 -20.72
CA ARG A 331 -1.02 -16.95 -20.80
C ARG A 331 -0.39 -16.92 -22.20
N PRO A 332 -0.58 -15.85 -22.99
CA PRO A 332 0.25 -15.63 -24.16
C PRO A 332 1.67 -15.33 -23.67
N SER A 333 2.66 -16.07 -24.14
CA SER A 333 4.07 -15.77 -23.90
C SER A 333 4.41 -14.45 -24.62
N ALA A 334 4.22 -13.32 -23.95
CA ALA A 334 4.63 -12.01 -24.45
C ALA A 334 6.14 -12.01 -24.64
N LYS A 335 6.57 -11.97 -25.91
CA LYS A 335 7.96 -11.74 -26.26
C LYS A 335 8.30 -10.33 -25.80
N ARG A 336 9.15 -10.22 -24.77
CA ARG A 336 9.75 -8.97 -24.29
C ARG A 336 10.21 -8.14 -25.48
N LEU A 337 9.48 -7.07 -25.81
CA LEU A 337 9.92 -6.07 -26.78
C LEU A 337 10.99 -5.24 -26.09
N LEU A 338 12.22 -5.79 -26.10
CA LEU A 338 13.40 -5.17 -25.55
C LEU A 338 13.55 -3.76 -26.14
N CYS A 339 13.30 -2.73 -25.33
CA CYS A 339 13.51 -1.34 -25.70
C CYS A 339 15.02 -1.11 -25.83
N LYS A 340 15.58 -1.33 -27.02
CA LYS A 340 17.03 -1.45 -27.24
C LYS A 340 17.78 -0.12 -27.37
N SER A 341 17.11 1.02 -27.31
CA SER A 341 17.76 2.32 -27.49
C SER A 341 17.49 3.23 -26.30
N THR A 342 18.54 3.53 -25.54
CA THR A 342 18.62 4.67 -24.65
C THR A 342 18.12 5.92 -25.39
N PRO A 343 17.05 6.57 -24.93
CA PRO A 343 16.56 7.78 -25.56
C PRO A 343 17.65 8.86 -25.60
N GLU A 344 17.83 9.52 -26.74
CA GLU A 344 18.88 10.53 -26.94
C GLU A 344 18.86 11.65 -25.89
N ILE A 345 17.69 11.90 -25.28
CA ILE A 345 17.49 12.90 -24.23
C ILE A 345 18.30 12.66 -22.96
N PHE A 346 18.80 11.44 -22.71
CA PHE A 346 19.61 11.12 -21.51
C PHE A 346 21.12 11.13 -21.77
N LEU A 347 21.52 11.44 -23.01
CA LEU A 347 22.91 11.46 -23.43
C LEU A 347 23.37 12.90 -23.67
N PHE A 348 24.40 13.31 -22.95
CA PHE A 348 24.98 14.65 -23.01
C PHE A 348 26.38 14.58 -23.63
N PRO A 349 26.92 15.67 -24.21
CA PRO A 349 28.34 15.76 -24.52
C PRO A 349 29.18 15.57 -23.25
N ALA A 350 30.32 14.87 -23.34
CA ALA A 350 31.19 14.61 -22.18
C ALA A 350 31.70 15.89 -21.46
N THR A 351 31.63 17.04 -22.13
CA THR A 351 31.97 18.36 -21.59
C THR A 351 30.83 19.02 -20.83
N GLU A 352 29.58 18.58 -21.03
CA GLU A 352 28.40 19.11 -20.34
C GLU A 352 28.36 18.54 -18.91
N LYS A 353 28.47 19.44 -17.93
CA LYS A 353 28.42 19.12 -16.50
C LYS A 353 27.68 20.22 -15.76
N PRO A 354 27.10 19.92 -14.58
CA PRO A 354 26.61 20.96 -13.69
C PRO A 354 27.68 21.98 -13.41
N SER A 355 27.28 23.25 -13.38
CA SER A 355 28.18 24.38 -13.16
C SER A 355 27.42 25.52 -12.51
N LEU A 356 28.16 26.54 -12.06
CA LEU A 356 27.55 27.75 -11.52
C LEU A 356 26.63 28.45 -12.53
N GLN A 357 26.96 28.38 -13.84
CA GLN A 357 26.14 28.97 -14.90
C GLN A 357 24.91 28.11 -15.23
N ASN A 358 25.05 26.78 -15.12
CA ASN A 358 23.98 25.81 -15.41
C ASN A 358 23.74 24.86 -14.22
N PRO A 359 23.25 25.37 -13.07
CA PRO A 359 23.13 24.59 -11.85
C PRO A 359 21.91 23.66 -11.84
N THR A 360 20.89 23.95 -12.65
CA THR A 360 19.59 23.28 -12.60
C THR A 360 19.46 22.23 -13.69
N TRP A 361 19.31 20.98 -13.29
CA TRP A 361 19.17 19.83 -14.17
C TRP A 361 17.79 19.19 -14.02
N ASN A 362 17.18 18.85 -15.15
CA ASN A 362 15.93 18.11 -15.15
C ASN A 362 16.21 16.61 -15.05
N TYR A 363 15.29 15.88 -14.44
CA TYR A 363 15.38 14.44 -14.37
C TYR A 363 13.99 13.81 -14.42
N ARG A 364 13.96 12.55 -14.88
CA ARG A 364 12.85 11.64 -14.66
C ARG A 364 13.27 10.60 -13.65
N TRP A 365 12.32 9.99 -12.98
CA TRP A 365 12.62 8.95 -12.03
C TRP A 365 11.68 7.76 -12.18
N ARG A 366 12.16 6.59 -11.78
CA ARG A 366 11.41 5.35 -11.69
C ARG A 366 11.75 4.71 -10.36
N GLY A 367 10.80 4.01 -9.77
CA GLY A 367 11.02 3.40 -8.48
C GLY A 367 9.87 2.51 -8.06
N GLU A 368 9.98 2.02 -6.84
CA GLU A 368 9.02 1.14 -6.22
C GLU A 368 8.70 1.62 -4.81
N TYR A 369 7.49 1.30 -4.37
CA TYR A 369 7.12 1.44 -2.97
C TYR A 369 7.65 0.27 -2.16
N LYS A 370 8.26 0.55 -1.01
CA LYS A 370 8.74 -0.52 -0.13
C LYS A 370 7.61 -1.29 0.58
N ALA A 371 6.41 -0.74 0.63
CA ALA A 371 5.29 -1.34 1.37
C ALA A 371 4.65 -2.52 0.62
N ASP A 372 4.54 -2.41 -0.70
CA ASP A 372 3.80 -3.32 -1.57
C ASP A 372 4.57 -3.68 -2.86
N SER A 373 5.77 -3.14 -3.05
CA SER A 373 6.58 -3.31 -4.26
C SER A 373 5.84 -2.87 -5.54
N GLU A 374 4.87 -1.96 -5.41
CA GLU A 374 4.17 -1.43 -6.58
C GLU A 374 5.10 -0.47 -7.35
N PRO A 375 5.25 -0.66 -8.67
CA PRO A 375 6.04 0.22 -9.51
C PRO A 375 5.39 1.60 -9.60
N VAL A 376 6.23 2.62 -9.69
CA VAL A 376 5.77 4.00 -9.89
C VAL A 376 5.92 4.39 -11.37
N PRO A 377 4.85 4.85 -12.03
CA PRO A 377 4.97 5.37 -13.38
C PRO A 377 5.83 6.64 -13.42
N GLY A 378 7.01 6.51 -14.02
CA GLY A 378 8.01 7.57 -14.15
C GLY A 378 7.72 8.62 -15.21
N GLN A 379 6.58 9.31 -15.11
CA GLN A 379 6.13 10.28 -16.12
C GLN A 379 6.47 11.74 -15.79
N TYR A 380 6.84 12.04 -14.54
CA TYR A 380 7.01 13.41 -14.08
C TYR A 380 8.42 13.94 -14.33
N LEU A 381 8.48 15.10 -14.96
CA LEU A 381 9.71 15.87 -15.08
C LEU A 381 9.94 16.63 -13.79
N CYS A 382 11.01 16.28 -13.10
CA CYS A 382 11.45 16.91 -11.86
C CYS A 382 12.74 17.70 -12.11
N SER A 383 13.18 18.51 -11.14
CA SER A 383 14.44 19.26 -11.27
C SER A 383 15.27 19.21 -9.99
N ILE A 384 16.59 19.24 -10.15
CA ILE A 384 17.59 19.40 -9.10
C ILE A 384 18.47 20.59 -9.46
N MET A 385 18.69 21.49 -8.50
CA MET A 385 19.60 22.61 -8.59
C MET A 385 20.78 22.36 -7.68
N PHE A 386 21.98 22.24 -8.27
CA PHE A 386 23.24 22.12 -7.54
C PHE A 386 23.73 23.50 -7.10
N GLY A 387 24.20 23.60 -5.86
CA GLY A 387 24.59 24.84 -5.22
C GLY A 387 26.03 24.85 -4.72
N GLU A 388 26.46 26.00 -4.24
CA GLU A 388 27.81 26.19 -3.68
C GLU A 388 27.98 25.50 -2.31
N PRO A 389 29.24 25.19 -1.92
CA PRO A 389 30.44 25.33 -2.72
C PRO A 389 30.56 24.22 -3.78
N LEU A 390 30.97 24.56 -5.01
CA LEU A 390 31.38 23.59 -6.05
C LEU A 390 30.35 22.49 -6.39
N GLY A 391 29.04 22.78 -6.27
CA GLY A 391 28.01 21.77 -6.51
C GLY A 391 27.88 20.72 -5.41
N THR A 392 28.31 21.01 -4.17
CA THR A 392 28.22 20.07 -3.03
C THR A 392 26.93 20.21 -2.21
N THR A 393 26.08 21.18 -2.53
CA THR A 393 24.72 21.29 -2.00
C THR A 393 23.72 21.11 -3.14
N LEU A 394 22.49 20.70 -2.83
CA LEU A 394 21.42 20.65 -3.82
C LEU A 394 20.06 20.99 -3.24
N ILE A 395 19.16 21.44 -4.12
CA ILE A 395 17.73 21.60 -3.85
C ILE A 395 16.99 20.92 -5.01
N GLY A 396 16.07 20.03 -4.72
CA GLY A 396 15.31 19.33 -5.75
C GLY A 396 13.82 19.29 -5.47
N THR A 397 13.06 18.96 -6.52
CA THR A 397 11.64 18.64 -6.43
C THR A 397 11.43 17.16 -6.69
N PHE A 398 10.62 16.50 -5.85
CA PHE A 398 10.24 15.11 -6.03
C PHE A 398 8.71 15.05 -6.11
N GLY A 399 8.19 14.62 -7.26
CA GLY A 399 6.77 14.65 -7.54
C GLY A 399 6.28 13.42 -8.30
N GLY A 400 4.96 13.21 -8.22
CA GLY A 400 4.21 12.24 -9.00
C GLY A 400 2.79 12.05 -8.49
N ASP A 401 1.90 11.50 -9.33
CA ASP A 401 0.50 11.17 -8.95
C ASP A 401 0.37 10.12 -7.85
N LEU A 402 1.51 9.59 -7.41
CA LEU A 402 1.71 8.60 -6.38
C LEU A 402 0.89 8.79 -5.12
N TYR A 403 0.70 10.03 -4.73
CA TYR A 403 -0.12 10.37 -3.59
C TYR A 403 -1.13 11.39 -4.04
N LYS A 404 -2.38 10.95 -4.27
CA LYS A 404 -3.54 11.86 -4.36
C LYS A 404 -3.62 12.82 -3.16
N THR A 405 -2.94 12.51 -2.06
CA THR A 405 -2.82 13.34 -0.86
C THR A 405 -1.70 14.40 -0.93
N TRP A 406 -0.70 14.25 -1.79
CA TRP A 406 0.34 15.26 -1.97
C TRP A 406 -0.19 16.30 -2.92
N LYS A 407 -0.60 17.45 -2.37
CA LYS A 407 -1.20 18.53 -3.16
C LYS A 407 -0.17 19.28 -4.01
N GLU A 408 1.12 19.14 -3.71
CA GLU A 408 2.21 19.93 -4.28
C GLU A 408 3.48 19.07 -4.38
N ASP A 409 4.36 19.40 -5.32
CA ASP A 409 5.66 18.76 -5.48
C ASP A 409 6.47 18.88 -4.17
N MET A 410 7.08 17.78 -3.73
CA MET A 410 7.90 17.80 -2.52
C MET A 410 9.22 18.49 -2.80
N VAL A 411 9.59 19.46 -1.98
CA VAL A 411 10.92 20.07 -2.04
C VAL A 411 11.84 19.33 -1.07
N PHE A 412 13.02 18.93 -1.56
CA PHE A 412 14.09 18.35 -0.76
C PHE A 412 15.37 19.16 -0.91
N THR A 413 16.21 19.09 0.11
CA THR A 413 17.57 19.64 0.09
C THR A 413 18.56 18.51 0.25
N GLY A 414 19.81 18.71 -0.16
CA GLY A 414 20.84 17.70 -0.01
C GLY A 414 22.22 18.29 0.18
N VAL A 415 23.08 17.51 0.84
CA VAL A 415 24.50 17.80 1.00
C VAL A 415 25.31 16.57 0.59
N LYS A 416 26.37 16.79 -0.17
CA LYS A 416 27.30 15.74 -0.60
C LYS A 416 28.15 15.32 0.61
N VAL A 417 28.16 14.03 0.91
CA VAL A 417 28.83 13.42 2.07
C VAL A 417 29.87 12.36 1.68
N GLY A 418 29.95 12.00 0.39
CA GLY A 418 30.96 11.08 -0.14
C GLY A 418 31.35 11.42 -1.57
N VAL A 419 32.54 11.00 -1.99
CA VAL A 419 33.05 11.17 -3.36
C VAL A 419 32.50 10.06 -4.27
N GLY A 420 32.30 10.38 -5.55
CA GLY A 420 31.87 9.43 -6.58
C GLY A 420 32.75 8.19 -6.68
N GLY A 421 32.12 7.02 -6.68
CA GLY A 421 32.71 5.76 -7.10
C GLY A 421 32.03 5.23 -8.37
N ASP A 422 32.57 4.15 -8.94
CA ASP A 422 31.93 3.48 -10.07
C ASP A 422 30.54 2.95 -9.67
N SER A 423 29.59 3.01 -10.61
CA SER A 423 28.27 2.41 -10.41
C SER A 423 28.40 0.89 -10.31
N SER A 424 27.89 0.33 -9.22
CA SER A 424 27.72 -1.12 -9.08
C SER A 424 26.49 -1.66 -9.82
N ILE A 425 25.66 -0.77 -10.36
CA ILE A 425 24.35 -1.07 -10.94
C ILE A 425 24.42 -1.02 -12.47
N ASP A 426 23.80 -2.00 -13.12
CA ASP A 426 23.49 -1.98 -14.55
C ASP A 426 22.21 -1.15 -14.78
N ILE A 427 22.41 0.14 -15.01
CA ILE A 427 21.34 1.15 -15.11
C ILE A 427 20.35 0.80 -16.20
N GLU A 428 20.81 0.31 -17.35
CA GLU A 428 19.91 0.04 -18.46
C GLU A 428 19.02 -1.16 -18.15
N LYS A 429 19.56 -2.14 -17.43
CA LYS A 429 18.77 -3.26 -16.92
C LYS A 429 17.71 -2.77 -15.93
N GLU A 430 18.10 -2.06 -14.88
CA GLU A 430 17.14 -1.61 -13.86
C GLU A 430 16.10 -0.62 -14.41
N TRP A 431 16.54 0.29 -15.28
CA TRP A 431 15.64 1.25 -15.92
C TRP A 431 14.62 0.56 -16.83
N CYS A 432 15.04 -0.45 -17.61
CA CYS A 432 14.17 -1.23 -18.48
C CYS A 432 13.23 -2.15 -17.68
N ASP A 433 13.74 -2.84 -16.66
CA ASP A 433 12.94 -3.74 -15.82
C ASP A 433 11.78 -2.98 -15.16
N GLY A 434 11.98 -1.70 -14.80
CA GLY A 434 10.92 -0.82 -14.31
C GLY A 434 9.89 -0.38 -15.37
N GLN A 435 10.17 -0.52 -16.66
CA GLN A 435 9.23 -0.16 -17.74
C GLN A 435 8.17 -1.23 -17.98
N ASP A 436 8.57 -2.50 -17.92
CA ASP A 436 7.72 -3.63 -18.29
C ASP A 436 6.53 -3.81 -17.33
N ILE A 437 6.62 -3.29 -16.10
CA ILE A 437 5.55 -3.42 -15.11
C ILE A 437 4.38 -2.45 -15.40
N ILE A 438 4.61 -1.37 -16.15
CA ILE A 438 3.60 -0.32 -16.40
C ILE A 438 2.66 -0.69 -17.56
N TYR A 439 3.11 -1.50 -18.51
CA TYR A 439 2.33 -1.80 -19.72
C TYR A 439 1.38 -3.01 -19.59
N ASP A 440 1.54 -3.86 -18.58
CA ASP A 440 0.64 -5.01 -18.37
C ASP A 440 -0.69 -4.61 -17.70
N SER A 441 -0.77 -3.47 -17.02
CA SER A 441 -1.98 -3.00 -16.35
C SER A 441 -2.93 -2.17 -17.23
N ASP A 442 -2.43 -1.59 -18.33
CA ASP A 442 -3.19 -0.66 -19.18
C ASP A 442 -3.73 -1.30 -20.49
N ILE A 443 -3.54 -2.61 -20.69
CA ILE A 443 -4.11 -3.37 -21.83
C ILE A 443 -5.29 -4.24 -21.37
N GLN A 444 -6.23 -3.64 -20.65
CA GLN A 444 -7.56 -4.21 -20.40
C GLN A 444 -8.64 -3.14 -20.57
N ASP A 445 -8.79 -2.64 -21.80
CA ASP A 445 -10.02 -2.00 -22.28
C ASP A 445 -10.41 -2.55 -23.65
#